data_AF-A0A9D6VH87-F1
#
_entry.id   AF-A0A9D6VH87-F1
#
_cell.length_a   1.000
_cell.length_b   1.000
_cell.length_c   1.000
_cell.angle_alpha   90.00
_cell.angle_beta   90.00
_cell.angle_gamma   90.00
#
_symmetry.space_group_name_H-M   'P 1'
#
loop_
_entity.id
_entity.type
_entity.pdbx_description
1 polymer ?
#
loop_
_entity_poly.entity_id
_entity_poly.type
_entity_poly.pdbx_seq_one_letter_code
_entity_poly.pdbx_strand_id
1 'polypeptide(L)'
;MIKIIVAGAAGRMGCRLVSLIRDSTALTLAGALEGKGHPALGEDAGETAASGRAGIPITDDLSILMERGEVVIDFSSPSATLEHMRTVAHHRRA
;
A
#
# COMPACT_ATOMS: atom_id res chain seq x y z
N MET A 1 14.95 3.94 7.46
CA MET A 1 13.54 3.54 7.56
C MET A 1 13.18 2.74 6.33
N ILE A 2 12.49 1.61 6.48
CA ILE A 2 12.08 0.76 5.36
C ILE A 2 10.78 1.31 4.77
N LYS A 3 10.76 1.50 3.46
CA LYS A 3 9.62 2.07 2.74
C LYS A 3 8.63 0.99 2.34
N ILE A 4 7.43 1.05 2.94
CA ILE A 4 6.39 0.04 2.80
C ILE A 4 5.31 0.50 1.85
N ILE A 5 4.88 -0.38 0.95
CA ILE A 5 3.64 -0.28 0.19
C ILE A 5 2.64 -1.25 0.79
N VAL A 6 1.41 -0.81 1.02
CA VAL A 6 0.32 -1.67 1.50
C VAL A 6 -0.64 -1.94 0.35
N ALA A 7 -0.82 -3.21 -0.03
CA ALA A 7 -1.85 -3.63 -0.98
C ALA A 7 -3.11 -4.12 -0.25
N GLY A 8 -4.27 -3.70 -0.75
CA GLY A 8 -5.54 -3.79 -0.02
C GLY A 8 -5.66 -2.71 1.05
N ALA A 9 -5.13 -1.51 0.77
CA ALA A 9 -4.92 -0.45 1.76
C ALA A 9 -6.20 0.07 2.41
N ALA A 10 -7.33 0.04 1.69
CA ALA A 10 -8.64 0.46 2.22
C ALA A 10 -9.40 -0.70 2.91
N GLY A 11 -8.86 -1.91 2.84
CA GLY A 11 -9.40 -3.08 3.53
C GLY A 11 -9.12 -3.06 5.04
N ARG A 12 -9.80 -3.95 5.77
CA ARG A 12 -9.69 -4.06 7.24
C ARG A 12 -8.24 -4.20 7.73
N MET A 13 -7.45 -5.07 7.09
CA MET A 13 -6.05 -5.26 7.46
C MET A 13 -5.16 -4.14 6.91
N GLY A 14 -5.42 -3.64 5.70
CA GLY A 14 -4.69 -2.52 5.12
C GLY A 14 -4.72 -1.27 6.01
N CYS A 15 -5.91 -0.87 6.47
CA CYS A 15 -6.07 0.26 7.39
C CYS A 15 -5.29 0.05 8.70
N ARG A 16 -5.27 -1.19 9.22
CA ARG A 16 -4.51 -1.52 10.43
C ARG A 16 -3.00 -1.42 10.19
N LEU A 17 -2.51 -1.91 9.07
CA LEU A 17 -1.09 -1.80 8.68
C LEU A 17 -0.67 -0.35 8.49
N VAL A 18 -1.46 0.46 7.80
CA VAL A 18 -1.20 1.90 7.62
C VAL A 18 -1.04 2.59 8.97
N SER A 19 -1.95 2.33 9.91
CA SER A 19 -1.88 2.90 11.26
C SER A 19 -0.60 2.48 11.99
N LEU A 20 -0.27 1.19 11.96
CA LEU A 20 0.92 0.63 12.62
C LEU A 20 2.24 1.13 12.02
N ILE A 21 2.28 1.29 10.69
CA ILE A 21 3.45 1.82 9.98
C ILE A 21 3.71 3.26 10.39
N ARG A 22 2.66 4.08 10.57
CA ARG A 22 2.83 5.47 11.00
C ARG A 22 3.38 5.58 12.42
N ASP A 23 2.96 4.68 13.31
CA ASP A 23 3.43 4.68 14.70
C ASP A 23 4.84 4.07 14.86
N SER A 24 5.42 3.54 13.77
CA SER A 24 6.75 2.90 13.77
C SER A 24 7.88 3.92 13.56
N THR A 25 8.99 3.73 14.28
CA THR A 25 10.24 4.48 14.03
C THR A 25 11.13 3.83 12.97
N ALA A 26 10.82 2.60 12.56
CA ALA A 26 11.61 1.83 11.61
C ALA A 26 11.01 1.80 10.21
N LEU A 27 9.70 2.02 10.07
CA LEU A 27 8.94 1.90 8.84
C LEU A 27 8.41 3.26 8.38
N THR A 28 8.15 3.38 7.08
CA THR A 28 7.48 4.56 6.51
C THR A 28 6.53 4.12 5.42
N LEU A 29 5.31 4.66 5.43
CA LEU A 29 4.33 4.39 4.36
C LEU A 29 4.76 5.15 3.11
N ALA A 30 5.09 4.42 2.04
CA ALA A 30 5.55 4.97 0.77
C ALA A 30 4.51 4.82 -0.36
N GLY A 31 3.51 3.96 -0.18
CA GLY A 31 2.43 3.77 -1.14
C GLY A 31 1.26 2.98 -0.56
N ALA A 32 0.10 3.16 -1.17
CA ALA A 32 -1.14 2.47 -0.82
C ALA A 32 -1.84 2.04 -2.12
N LEU A 33 -2.13 0.75 -2.23
CA LEU A 33 -2.70 0.14 -3.42
C LEU A 33 -4.08 -0.46 -3.11
N GLU A 34 -5.03 -0.26 -4.01
CA GLU A 34 -6.29 -0.98 -4.05
C GLU A 34 -6.64 -1.48 -5.45
N GLY A 35 -7.65 -2.35 -5.54
CA GLY A 35 -8.16 -2.82 -6.81
C GLY A 35 -8.75 -1.70 -7.68
N LYS A 36 -8.63 -1.87 -9.00
CA LYS A 36 -9.23 -0.95 -9.98
C LYS A 36 -10.74 -0.76 -9.73
N GLY A 37 -11.17 0.50 -9.70
CA GLY A 37 -12.56 0.87 -9.45
C GLY A 37 -12.99 0.82 -7.97
N HIS A 38 -12.06 0.60 -7.03
CA HIS A 38 -12.36 0.68 -5.61
C HIS A 38 -12.78 2.12 -5.23
N PRO A 39 -13.82 2.31 -4.38
CA PRO A 39 -14.32 3.65 -4.05
C PRO A 39 -13.28 4.58 -3.41
N ALA A 40 -12.34 4.02 -2.67
CA ALA A 40 -11.30 4.78 -1.97
C ALA A 40 -10.13 5.24 -2.87
N LEU A 41 -10.15 4.97 -4.18
CA LEU A 41 -9.10 5.44 -5.08
C LEU A 41 -9.04 6.97 -5.09
N GLY A 42 -7.84 7.52 -4.91
CA GLY A 42 -7.59 8.96 -4.77
C GLY A 42 -7.74 9.52 -3.35
N GLU A 43 -8.34 8.77 -2.41
CA GLU A 43 -8.37 9.16 -1.01
C GLU A 43 -6.99 9.07 -0.35
N ASP A 44 -6.80 9.81 0.75
CA ASP A 44 -5.57 9.70 1.54
C ASP A 44 -5.60 8.43 2.39
N ALA A 45 -4.58 7.57 2.22
CA ALA A 45 -4.50 6.29 2.92
C ALA A 45 -4.53 6.43 4.45
N GLY A 46 -3.97 7.51 4.99
CA GLY A 46 -3.97 7.77 6.43
C GLY A 46 -5.35 8.17 6.95
N GLU A 47 -6.10 8.95 6.18
CA GLU A 47 -7.50 9.31 6.47
C GLU A 47 -8.42 8.10 6.35
N THR A 48 -8.31 7.31 5.27
CA THR A 48 -9.05 6.04 5.09
C THR A 48 -8.77 5.06 6.24
N ALA A 49 -7.55 5.06 6.78
CA ALA A 49 -7.17 4.27 7.94
C ALA A 49 -7.62 4.83 9.30
N ALA A 50 -8.39 5.94 9.34
CA ALA A 50 -8.79 6.66 10.55
C ALA A 50 -7.59 7.06 11.43
N SER A 51 -6.46 7.29 10.78
CA SER A 51 -5.17 7.44 11.42
C SER A 51 -4.71 8.91 11.33
N GLY A 52 -5.31 9.72 10.47
CA GLY A 52 -4.88 11.10 10.18
C GLY A 52 -4.06 11.14 8.91
N ARG A 53 -3.94 12.32 8.31
CA ARG A 53 -3.44 12.49 6.95
C ARG A 53 -1.99 12.02 6.77
N ALA A 54 -1.77 11.11 5.84
CA ALA A 54 -0.45 10.55 5.52
C ALA A 54 0.21 11.23 4.31
N GLY A 55 -0.56 11.94 3.47
CA GLY A 55 -0.09 12.50 2.20
C GLY A 55 0.12 11.44 1.12
N ILE A 56 -0.45 10.24 1.28
CA ILE A 56 -0.28 9.11 0.37
C ILE A 56 -1.63 8.78 -0.26
N PRO A 57 -1.87 9.15 -1.54
CA PRO A 57 -3.10 8.80 -2.21
C PRO A 57 -3.15 7.30 -2.49
N ILE A 58 -4.33 6.70 -2.34
CA ILE A 58 -4.58 5.31 -2.73
C ILE A 58 -4.69 5.26 -4.26
N THR A 59 -3.94 4.34 -4.88
CA THR A 59 -3.92 4.13 -6.35
C THR A 59 -4.22 2.67 -6.68
N ASP A 60 -4.53 2.38 -7.94
CA ASP A 60 -4.66 1.03 -8.50
C ASP A 60 -3.44 0.64 -9.36
N ASP A 61 -2.43 1.50 -9.47
CA ASP A 61 -1.21 1.22 -10.22
C ASP A 61 -0.03 0.92 -9.27
N LEU A 62 0.30 -0.36 -9.14
CA LEU A 62 1.44 -0.79 -8.33
C LEU A 62 2.79 -0.38 -8.95
N SER A 63 2.86 -0.24 -10.28
CA SER A 63 4.12 0.01 -11.00
C SER A 63 4.70 1.37 -10.62
N ILE A 64 3.86 2.39 -10.51
CA ILE A 64 4.28 3.75 -10.12
C ILE A 64 4.76 3.82 -8.66
N LEU A 65 4.39 2.84 -7.83
CA LEU A 65 4.82 2.77 -6.43
C LEU A 65 6.20 2.11 -6.28
N MET A 66 6.65 1.29 -7.23
CA MET A 66 7.92 0.55 -7.17
C MET A 66 9.17 1.44 -7.15
N GLU A 67 9.07 2.68 -7.63
CA GLU A 67 10.15 3.66 -7.52
C GLU A 67 10.31 4.19 -6.08
N ARG A 68 9.22 4.16 -5.30
CA ARG A 68 9.14 4.79 -3.98
C ARG A 68 9.23 3.79 -2.84
N GLY A 69 8.69 2.58 -3.00
CA GLY A 69 8.68 1.53 -1.99
C GLY A 69 9.76 0.47 -2.17
N GLU A 70 10.11 -0.19 -1.07
CA GLU A 70 11.08 -1.28 -1.01
C GLU A 70 10.43 -2.64 -0.76
N VAL A 71 9.36 -2.65 0.04
CA VAL A 71 8.62 -3.85 0.47
C VAL A 71 7.13 -3.67 0.21
N VAL A 72 6.48 -4.66 -0.37
CA VAL A 72 5.01 -4.73 -0.49
C VAL A 72 4.44 -5.67 0.57
N ILE A 73 3.55 -5.16 1.42
CA ILE A 73 2.75 -5.99 2.32
C ILE A 73 1.37 -6.17 1.70
N ASP A 74 1.04 -7.41 1.34
CA ASP A 74 -0.17 -7.74 0.58
C ASP A 74 -1.21 -8.48 1.43
N PHE A 75 -2.32 -7.80 1.69
CA PHE A 75 -3.54 -8.37 2.29
C PHE A 75 -4.74 -8.16 1.37
N SER A 76 -4.56 -8.42 0.08
CA SER A 76 -5.60 -8.37 -0.95
C SER A 76 -6.20 -9.76 -1.24
N SER A 77 -6.64 -10.00 -2.47
CA SER A 77 -7.19 -11.28 -2.91
C SER A 77 -6.10 -12.16 -3.54
N PRO A 78 -6.27 -13.50 -3.56
CA PRO A 78 -5.28 -14.40 -4.16
C PRO A 78 -4.94 -14.08 -5.62
N SER A 79 -5.93 -13.67 -6.41
CA SER A 79 -5.71 -13.27 -7.82
C SER A 79 -4.88 -12.00 -7.92
N ALA A 80 -5.16 -11.00 -7.09
CA ALA A 80 -4.41 -9.75 -7.06
C ALA A 80 -2.96 -9.99 -6.61
N THR A 81 -2.73 -10.82 -5.59
CA THR A 81 -1.39 -11.16 -5.13
C THR A 81 -0.52 -11.78 -6.23
N LEU A 82 -1.07 -12.64 -7.08
CA LEU A 82 -0.32 -13.21 -8.21
C LEU A 82 0.07 -12.14 -9.24
N GLU A 83 -0.76 -11.12 -9.45
CA GLU A 83 -0.45 -9.98 -10.31
C GLU A 83 0.61 -9.07 -9.67
N HIS A 84 0.44 -8.74 -8.38
CA HIS A 84 1.41 -7.94 -7.63
C HIS A 84 2.79 -8.59 -7.61
N MET A 85 2.87 -9.89 -7.37
CA MET A 85 4.12 -10.65 -7.37
C MET A 85 4.89 -10.51 -8.70
N ARG A 86 4.20 -10.53 -9.85
CA ARG A 86 4.85 -10.35 -11.15
C ARG A 86 5.49 -8.97 -11.26
N THR A 87 4.76 -7.93 -10.83
CA THR A 87 5.26 -6.55 -10.83
C THR A 87 6.43 -6.39 -9.86
N VAL A 88 6.32 -6.90 -8.62
CA VAL A 88 7.37 -6.85 -7.59
C VAL A 88 8.64 -7.56 -8.07
N ALA A 89 8.51 -8.76 -8.65
CA ALA A 89 9.63 -9.52 -9.18
C ALA A 89 10.33 -8.79 -10.34
N HIS A 90 9.56 -8.18 -11.26
CA HIS A 90 10.11 -7.38 -12.35
C HIS A 90 10.96 -6.20 -11.84
N HIS A 91 10.54 -5.56 -10.76
CA HIS A 91 11.22 -4.41 -10.17
C HIS A 91 12.29 -4.78 -9.12
N ARG A 92 12.53 -6.08 -8.89
CA ARG A 92 13.47 -6.60 -7.88
C ARG A 92 13.21 -6.03 -6.48
N ARG A 93 11.94 -5.92 -6.11
CA ARG A 93 11.48 -5.51 -4.77
C ARG A 93 11.13 -6.73 -3.92
N ALA A 94 10.94 -6.49 -2.62
CA ALA A 94 10.55 -7.51 -1.65
C ALA A 94 9.04 -7.54 -1.42
#